data_AF-A0A444R002-F1
#
_entry.id   AF-A0A444R002-F1
#
_cell.length_a   1.000
_cell.length_b   1.000
_cell.length_c   1.000
_cell.angle_alpha   90.00
_cell.angle_beta   90.00
_cell.angle_gamma   90.00
#
_symmetry.space_group_name_H-M   'P 1'
#
loop_
_entity.id
_entity.type
_entity.pdbx_description
1 polymer ?
#
loop_
_entity_poly.entity_id
_entity_poly.type
_entity_poly.pdbx_seq_one_letter_code
_entity_poly.pdbx_strand_id
1 'polypeptide(L)'
;MNDTSFENCIKCTVCTTACPVSRVNPGYPGPKQAGPDGERLRLKDGALYDEALKYCINCKRCEVACPSDVKIGDIIQRARAKYDTT
;
A
#
# COMPACT_ATOMS: atom_id res chain seq x y z
N MET A 1 8.04 -14.70 10.37
CA MET A 1 8.95 -14.11 9.36
C MET A 1 8.36 -12.78 8.93
N ASN A 2 9.11 -11.68 9.08
CA ASN A 2 8.69 -10.39 8.51
C ASN A 2 8.87 -10.48 6.99
N ASP A 3 7.78 -10.34 6.26
CA ASP A 3 7.78 -10.33 4.81
C ASP A 3 8.35 -9.00 4.30
N THR A 4 9.61 -9.02 3.88
CA THR A 4 10.34 -7.86 3.36
C THR A 4 10.16 -7.67 1.85
N SER A 5 9.18 -8.33 1.21
CA SER A 5 8.92 -8.18 -0.23
C SER A 5 8.70 -6.73 -0.68
N PHE A 6 8.27 -5.84 0.22
CA PHE A 6 8.17 -4.40 -0.04
C PHE A 6 9.52 -3.73 -0.36
N GLU A 7 10.64 -4.34 0.00
CA GLU A 7 11.99 -3.86 -0.33
C GLU A 7 12.34 -4.00 -1.81
N ASN A 8 11.67 -4.89 -2.54
CA ASN A 8 11.82 -4.99 -3.99
C ASN A 8 11.21 -3.80 -4.75
N CYS A 9 10.55 -2.86 -4.06
CA CYS A 9 9.96 -1.68 -4.68
C CYS A 9 11.01 -0.71 -5.24
N ILE A 10 11.19 -0.72 -6.56
CA ILE A 10 12.09 0.19 -7.32
C ILE A 10 11.51 1.60 -7.55
N LYS A 11 10.46 1.97 -6.82
CA LYS A 11 9.82 3.29 -6.83
C LYS A 11 9.22 3.79 -8.16
N CYS A 12 9.00 2.93 -9.16
CA CYS A 12 8.52 3.29 -10.50
C CYS A 12 7.09 3.86 -10.66
N THR A 13 6.30 3.99 -9.58
CA THR A 13 4.92 4.54 -9.52
C THR A 13 3.83 3.88 -10.37
N VAL A 14 4.12 2.83 -11.16
CA VAL A 14 3.15 2.13 -12.02
C VAL A 14 1.90 1.65 -11.25
N CYS A 15 2.06 1.16 -10.03
CA CYS A 15 0.94 0.73 -9.19
C CYS A 15 -0.05 1.86 -8.88
N THR A 16 0.42 3.11 -8.75
CA THR A 16 -0.43 4.28 -8.53
C THR A 16 -1.25 4.61 -9.77
N THR A 17 -0.63 4.57 -10.96
CA THR A 17 -1.33 4.78 -12.24
C THR A 17 -2.38 3.70 -12.51
N ALA A 18 -2.11 2.45 -12.11
CA ALA A 18 -3.03 1.33 -12.26
C ALA A 18 -4.23 1.36 -11.29
N CYS A 19 -4.17 2.18 -10.24
CA CYS A 19 -5.19 2.18 -9.20
C CYS A 19 -6.40 3.04 -9.60
N PRO A 20 -7.62 2.45 -9.60
CA PRO A 20 -8.83 3.21 -9.94
C PRO A 20 -9.21 4.23 -8.87
N VAL A 21 -8.90 3.97 -7.59
CA VAL A 21 -9.29 4.83 -6.46
C VAL A 21 -8.46 6.10 -6.41
N SER A 22 -7.12 6.00 -6.51
CA SER A 22 -6.25 7.19 -6.44
C SER A 22 -6.46 8.15 -7.61
N ARG A 23 -7.04 7.68 -8.71
CA ARG A 23 -7.41 8.53 -9.85
C ARG A 23 -8.62 9.43 -9.56
N VAL A 24 -9.52 9.02 -8.66
CA VAL A 24 -10.81 9.70 -8.44
C VAL A 24 -11.02 10.18 -7.01
N ASN A 25 -10.20 9.74 -6.06
CA ASN A 25 -10.26 10.14 -4.67
C ASN A 25 -8.93 10.76 -4.22
N PRO A 26 -8.83 12.10 -4.16
CA PRO A 26 -7.64 12.81 -3.68
C PRO A 26 -7.27 12.50 -2.22
N GLY A 27 -8.23 12.03 -1.42
CA GLY A 27 -8.00 11.59 -0.04
C GLY A 27 -7.29 10.24 0.07
N TYR A 28 -7.09 9.51 -1.05
CA TYR A 28 -6.30 8.29 -1.08
C TYR A 28 -4.93 8.56 -1.72
N PRO A 29 -3.82 8.48 -0.96
CA PRO A 29 -2.47 8.77 -1.48
C PRO A 29 -1.98 7.73 -2.50
N GLY A 30 -2.77 6.68 -2.73
CA GLY A 30 -2.50 5.64 -3.71
C GLY A 30 -1.71 4.46 -3.14
N PRO A 31 -1.68 3.34 -3.88
CA PRO A 31 -1.16 2.07 -3.40
C PRO A 31 0.35 2.09 -3.15
N LYS A 32 1.13 2.94 -3.82
CA LYS A 32 2.56 3.10 -3.55
C LYS A 32 2.82 3.62 -2.14
N GLN A 33 2.14 4.71 -1.77
CA GLN A 33 2.28 5.34 -0.47
C GLN A 33 1.60 4.51 0.62
N ALA A 34 0.37 4.05 0.38
CA ALA A 34 -0.35 3.21 1.33
C ALA A 34 0.33 1.85 1.58
N GLY A 35 0.95 1.28 0.54
CA GLY A 35 1.65 -0.01 0.59
C GLY A 35 3.13 0.14 0.95
N PRO A 36 4.07 -0.11 0.02
CA PRO A 36 5.49 -0.30 0.34
C PRO A 36 6.19 0.92 0.95
N ASP A 37 5.80 2.16 0.60
CA ASP A 37 6.42 3.34 1.20
C ASP A 37 5.92 3.54 2.64
N GLY A 38 4.61 3.45 2.86
CA GLY A 38 4.01 3.50 4.19
C GLY A 38 4.43 2.33 5.09
N GLU A 39 4.70 1.15 4.52
CA GLU A 39 5.16 0.00 5.30
C GLU A 39 6.53 0.26 5.93
N ARG A 40 7.43 0.89 5.19
CA ARG A 40 8.73 1.32 5.71
C ARG A 40 8.59 2.30 6.88
N LEU A 41 7.54 3.13 6.88
CA LEU A 41 7.24 4.04 7.98
C LEU A 41 6.66 3.28 9.17
N ARG A 42 5.65 2.42 8.94
CA ARG A 42 4.98 1.63 9.99
C ARG A 42 5.90 0.64 10.71
N LEU A 43 6.97 0.18 10.05
CA LEU A 43 8.01 -0.64 10.67
C LEU A 43 8.90 0.16 11.63
N LYS A 44 9.06 1.47 11.44
CA LYS A 44 9.78 2.35 12.36
C LYS A 44 8.89 2.76 13.53
N ASP A 45 7.64 3.13 13.24
CA ASP A 45 6.66 3.52 14.24
C ASP A 45 5.24 3.19 13.75
N GLY A 46 4.53 2.36 14.52
CA GLY A 46 3.16 1.97 14.22
C GLY A 46 2.15 3.13 14.25
N ALA A 47 2.47 4.23 14.95
CA ALA A 47 1.65 5.44 14.97
C ALA A 47 1.62 6.16 13.60
N LEU A 48 2.52 5.81 12.67
CA LEU A 48 2.53 6.31 11.29
C LEU A 48 1.53 5.57 10.38
N TYR A 49 0.55 4.90 10.96
CA TYR A 49 -0.60 4.37 10.23
C TYR A 49 -1.46 5.52 9.71
N ASP A 50 -1.84 5.45 8.43
CA ASP A 50 -2.69 6.44 7.78
C ASP A 50 -4.08 5.83 7.56
N GLU A 51 -5.12 6.45 8.14
CA GLU A 51 -6.49 5.99 7.96
C GLU A 51 -6.94 5.99 6.49
N ALA A 52 -6.28 6.74 5.60
CA ALA A 52 -6.56 6.72 4.16
C ALA A 52 -6.42 5.31 3.55
N LEU A 53 -5.75 4.37 4.21
CA LEU A 53 -5.72 2.96 3.82
C LEU A 53 -7.14 2.37 3.68
N LYS A 54 -8.14 2.90 4.40
CA LYS A 54 -9.56 2.48 4.29
C LYS A 54 -10.17 2.67 2.90
N TYR A 55 -9.60 3.56 2.08
CA TYR A 55 -10.04 3.76 0.69
C TYR A 55 -9.56 2.65 -0.26
N CYS A 56 -8.62 1.80 0.15
CA CYS A 56 -8.19 0.67 -0.67
C CYS A 56 -9.29 -0.40 -0.76
N ILE A 57 -9.91 -0.52 -1.94
CA ILE A 57 -10.97 -1.50 -2.24
C ILE A 57 -10.46 -2.93 -2.52
N ASN A 58 -9.20 -3.22 -2.21
CA ASN A 58 -8.56 -4.53 -2.44
C ASN A 58 -8.70 -5.11 -3.87
N CYS A 59 -8.79 -4.28 -4.90
CA CYS A 59 -8.95 -4.74 -6.29
C CYS A 59 -7.70 -5.38 -6.93
N LYS A 60 -6.56 -5.40 -6.22
CA LYS A 60 -5.27 -6.04 -6.60
C LYS A 60 -4.61 -5.58 -7.92
N ARG A 61 -5.16 -4.60 -8.64
CA ARG A 61 -4.55 -4.04 -9.87
C ARG A 61 -3.11 -3.55 -9.67
N CYS A 62 -2.79 -3.04 -8.49
CA CYS A 62 -1.44 -2.59 -8.13
C CYS A 62 -0.42 -3.74 -8.09
N GLU A 63 -0.83 -4.96 -7.75
CA GLU A 63 0.05 -6.14 -7.69
C GLU A 63 0.31 -6.66 -9.11
N VAL A 64 -0.75 -6.80 -9.92
CA VAL A 64 -0.64 -7.21 -11.34
C VAL A 64 0.24 -6.26 -12.14
N ALA A 65 0.17 -4.96 -11.84
CA ALA A 65 0.96 -3.95 -12.53
C ALA A 65 2.39 -3.79 -11.99
N CYS A 66 2.76 -4.46 -10.88
CA CYS A 66 4.07 -4.27 -10.27
C CYS A 66 5.14 -5.07 -11.01
N PRO A 67 6.16 -4.45 -11.62
CA PRO A 67 7.23 -5.18 -12.33
C PRO A 67 8.19 -5.92 -11.38
N SER A 68 8.16 -5.59 -10.09
CA SER A 68 9.02 -6.19 -9.05
C SER A 68 8.27 -7.20 -8.17
N ASP A 69 7.07 -7.59 -8.58
CA ASP A 69 6.18 -8.52 -7.88
C ASP A 69 5.91 -8.20 -6.40
N VAL A 70 5.89 -6.91 -6.05
CA VAL A 70 5.54 -6.48 -4.69
C VAL A 70 4.04 -6.72 -4.46
N LYS A 71 3.70 -7.44 -3.39
CA LYS A 71 2.31 -7.71 -2.97
C LYS A 71 1.68 -6.51 -2.25
N ILE A 72 1.55 -5.40 -2.99
CA ILE A 72 1.15 -4.09 -2.48
C ILE A 72 -0.23 -4.12 -1.81
N GLY A 73 -1.21 -4.82 -2.38
CA GLY A 73 -2.53 -4.96 -1.80
C GLY A 73 -2.48 -5.74 -0.48
N ASP A 74 -1.70 -6.82 -0.41
CA ASP A 74 -1.52 -7.59 0.83
C ASP A 74 -0.86 -6.76 1.93
N ILE A 75 0.16 -5.97 1.59
CA ILE A 75 0.78 -5.02 2.53
C ILE A 75 -0.27 -4.08 3.12
N ILE A 76 -1.12 -3.48 2.27
CA ILE A 76 -2.18 -2.57 2.70
C ILE A 76 -3.19 -3.29 3.60
N GLN A 77 -3.67 -4.48 3.22
CA GLN A 77 -4.67 -5.21 4.01
C GLN A 77 -4.10 -5.68 5.35
N ARG A 78 -2.84 -6.11 5.40
CA ARG A 78 -2.17 -6.44 6.67
C ARG A 78 -2.05 -5.23 7.59
N ALA A 79 -1.70 -4.07 7.04
CA ALA A 79 -1.63 -2.84 7.83
C ALA A 79 -3.01 -2.46 8.38
N ARG A 80 -4.08 -2.54 7.58
CA ARG A 80 -5.45 -2.33 8.05
C ARG A 80 -5.82 -3.32 9.16
N ALA A 81 -5.63 -4.61 8.95
CA ALA A 81 -5.96 -5.63 9.95
C ALA A 81 -5.18 -5.47 11.27
N LYS A 82 -3.99 -4.86 11.24
CA LYS A 82 -3.15 -4.68 12.41
C LYS A 82 -3.42 -3.37 13.18
N TYR A 83 -3.74 -2.29 12.47
CA TYR A 83 -3.77 -0.94 13.06
C TYR A 83 -5.15 -0.27 12.99
N ASP A 84 -6.08 -0.75 12.17
CA ASP A 84 -7.45 -0.23 12.12
C ASP A 84 -8.17 -0.69 13.40
N THR A 85 -8.44 0.25 14.32
CA THR A 85 -9.06 -0.02 15.63
C THR A 85 -10.59 0.13 15.61
N THR A 86 -11.18 0.18 14.42
CA THR A 86 -12.62 0.41 14.21
C THR A 86 -13.38 -0.89 14.00
#